data_AF-A0A1Q6FVR6-F1
#
_entry.id   AF-A0A1Q6FVR6-F1
#
_cell.length_a   1.000
_cell.length_b   1.000
_cell.length_c   1.000
_cell.angle_alpha   90.00
_cell.angle_beta   90.00
_cell.angle_gamma   90.00
#
_symmetry.space_group_name_H-M   'P 1'
#
loop_
_entity.id
_entity.type
_entity.pdbx_description
1 polymer ?
#
loop_
_entity_poly.entity_id
_entity_poly.type
_entity_poly.pdbx_seq_one_letter_code
_entity_poly.pdbx_strand_id
1 'polypeptide(L)'
;MPAAKYEECASRYNLRRFEAVHLSAYNSALKEIRSGERQSHWMWSMFPQLRGLGHSCNSDYYGIADRDEAVMFLHHPVFGKNLLEITRAMLAIDRKSAEEILCGADALRFRSSMTLFNAAFPDDIFAEALHRYCGGKEDERTLEMLKADSNERLAAGGIIGAIIGDVVGSVYEFNNCKSTNIALFTRDTTFTDDTVMTIAVADWLLRGVPLQRTMPVWGQEYPHRGYGGMFYEWLFVSRDKRPYGSFGNGAGMRVSPCGYYADSLEEALELARQSAEVTHNHPEGIKGAQAVASAIFLARRHKSKDEIRAYIETSFGYNLHRTCDEIRPAYRFDVSCRGSCPEAIIAFMDSHDYESAIHLAISLGGDSDTIACMTGGIAAAYYGIPSWLVKYVVSEYLPRNMRDVIGDFDELCAEHKEGA
;
A
#
# COMPACT_ATOMS: atom_id res chain seq x y z
N MET A 1 -8.33 10.51 -20.12
CA MET A 1 -6.85 10.60 -20.08
C MET A 1 -6.32 10.41 -18.65
N PRO A 2 -6.18 9.15 -18.15
CA PRO A 2 -5.88 8.86 -16.73
C PRO A 2 -4.58 8.11 -16.49
N ALA A 3 -4.11 7.30 -17.44
CA ALA A 3 -2.78 6.67 -17.41
C ALA A 3 -1.66 7.69 -17.17
N ALA A 4 -1.87 8.95 -17.61
CA ALA A 4 -0.98 10.06 -17.35
C ALA A 4 -0.77 10.35 -15.85
N LYS A 5 -1.80 10.18 -15.00
CA LYS A 5 -1.73 10.49 -13.56
C LYS A 5 -0.77 9.57 -12.81
N TYR A 6 -0.88 8.26 -13.03
CA TYR A 6 -0.02 7.27 -12.37
C TYR A 6 1.39 7.22 -12.97
N GLU A 7 1.55 7.55 -14.26
CA GLU A 7 2.87 7.70 -14.88
C GLU A 7 3.59 8.96 -14.39
N GLU A 8 2.89 10.10 -14.30
CA GLU A 8 3.45 11.33 -13.71
C GLU A 8 3.89 11.08 -12.26
N CYS A 9 3.05 10.40 -11.48
CA CYS A 9 3.37 9.97 -10.11
C CYS A 9 4.66 9.15 -10.06
N ALA A 10 4.77 8.08 -10.85
CA ALA A 10 5.96 7.22 -10.84
C ALA A 10 7.24 7.96 -11.31
N SER A 11 7.10 8.92 -12.22
CA SER A 11 8.23 9.73 -12.68
C SER A 11 8.70 10.75 -11.63
N ARG A 12 7.76 11.31 -10.85
CA ARG A 12 8.03 12.33 -9.81
C ARG A 12 8.64 11.72 -8.56
N TYR A 13 8.18 10.53 -8.16
CA TYR A 13 8.56 9.86 -6.91
C TYR A 13 9.43 8.64 -7.19
N ASN A 14 10.74 8.85 -7.33
CA ASN A 14 11.68 7.77 -7.66
C ASN A 14 12.73 7.61 -6.55
N LEU A 15 12.46 6.74 -5.57
CA LEU A 15 13.38 6.53 -4.45
C LEU A 15 14.64 5.76 -4.84
N ARG A 16 14.67 5.12 -6.03
CA ARG A 16 15.85 4.38 -6.51
C ARG A 16 17.10 5.25 -6.63
N ARG A 17 16.92 6.57 -6.78
CA ARG A 17 18.05 7.53 -6.79
C ARG A 17 18.89 7.47 -5.50
N PHE A 18 18.34 7.00 -4.39
CA PHE A 18 19.02 6.81 -3.11
C PHE A 18 19.69 5.44 -2.97
N GLU A 19 19.30 4.42 -3.73
CA GLU A 19 19.75 3.03 -3.53
C GLU A 19 21.29 2.91 -3.61
N ALA A 20 21.88 3.31 -4.74
CA ALA A 20 23.31 3.11 -4.99
C ALA A 20 24.19 3.73 -3.90
N VAL A 21 23.82 4.92 -3.40
CA VAL A 21 24.57 5.61 -2.35
C VAL A 21 24.34 5.00 -0.97
N HIS A 22 23.13 4.56 -0.63
CA HIS A 22 22.89 3.86 0.64
C HIS A 22 23.58 2.49 0.67
N LEU A 23 23.64 1.76 -0.44
CA LEU A 23 24.36 0.48 -0.49
C LEU A 23 25.88 0.67 -0.35
N SER A 24 26.46 1.67 -0.99
CA SER A 24 27.92 1.83 -1.07
C SER A 24 28.54 2.67 0.04
N ALA A 25 27.84 3.70 0.53
CA ALA A 25 28.42 4.71 1.43
C ALA A 25 27.87 4.68 2.87
N TYR A 26 26.75 4.01 3.15
CA TYR A 26 26.09 4.10 4.46
C TYR A 26 26.98 3.61 5.62
N ASN A 27 27.64 2.47 5.47
CA ASN A 27 28.51 1.94 6.53
C ASN A 27 29.68 2.87 6.85
N SER A 28 30.24 3.53 5.83
CA SER A 28 31.30 4.54 6.01
C SER A 28 30.75 5.80 6.69
N ALA A 29 29.60 6.30 6.24
CA ALA A 29 28.93 7.46 6.85
C ALA A 29 28.63 7.24 8.33
N LEU A 30 28.08 6.06 8.68
CA LEU A 30 27.79 5.68 10.04
C LEU A 30 29.05 5.59 10.91
N LYS A 31 30.16 5.10 10.35
CA LYS A 31 31.46 5.05 11.04
C LYS A 31 32.02 6.45 11.31
N GLU A 32 31.94 7.35 10.34
CA GLU A 32 32.35 8.76 10.49
C GLU A 32 31.54 9.46 11.58
N ILE A 33 30.21 9.32 11.57
CA ILE A 33 29.35 9.87 12.63
C ILE A 33 29.71 9.28 13.99
N ARG A 34 29.91 7.96 14.11
CA ARG A 34 30.34 7.34 15.37
C ARG A 34 31.71 7.82 15.86
N SER A 35 32.59 8.27 14.96
CA SER A 35 33.86 8.92 15.34
C SER A 35 33.69 10.41 15.72
N GLY A 36 32.51 10.98 15.53
CA GLY A 36 32.16 12.34 15.90
C GLY A 36 32.69 13.40 14.93
N GLU A 37 33.04 13.02 13.70
CA GLU A 37 33.51 13.94 12.66
C GLU A 37 33.23 13.35 11.27
N ARG A 38 32.49 14.09 10.44
CA ARG A 38 32.24 13.76 9.03
C ARG A 38 33.49 14.03 8.21
N GLN A 39 33.80 13.10 7.31
CA GLN A 39 34.99 13.14 6.45
C GLN A 39 34.65 13.04 4.96
N SER A 40 33.49 12.47 4.61
CA SER A 40 33.12 12.17 3.22
C SER A 40 31.79 12.82 2.76
N HIS A 41 31.55 12.77 1.45
CA HIS A 41 30.41 13.43 0.77
C HIS A 41 29.16 12.54 0.71
N TRP A 42 28.45 12.37 1.82
CA TRP A 42 27.19 11.59 1.90
C TRP A 42 26.00 12.37 2.47
N MET A 43 26.21 13.62 2.90
CA MET A 43 25.22 14.40 3.64
C MET A 43 23.85 14.47 2.95
N TRP A 44 23.85 14.74 1.64
CA TRP A 44 22.62 14.92 0.85
C TRP A 44 21.72 13.68 0.80
N SER A 45 22.30 12.47 0.85
CA SER A 45 21.54 11.23 0.75
C SER A 45 21.16 10.64 2.11
N MET A 46 22.01 10.79 3.14
CA MET A 46 21.71 10.25 4.47
C MET A 46 20.79 11.16 5.29
N PHE A 47 20.89 12.48 5.09
CA PHE A 47 20.03 13.49 5.70
C PHE A 47 19.44 14.38 4.62
N PRO A 48 18.55 13.85 3.77
CA PRO A 48 17.97 14.61 2.68
C PRO A 48 17.03 15.69 3.23
N GLN A 49 16.91 16.77 2.48
CA GLN A 49 16.02 17.91 2.76
C GLN A 49 15.08 18.14 1.58
N LEU A 50 14.12 19.06 1.70
CA LEU A 50 13.24 19.38 0.57
C LEU A 50 14.02 19.90 -0.65
N ARG A 51 13.60 19.43 -1.83
CA ARG A 51 14.10 19.90 -3.13
C ARG A 51 13.81 21.39 -3.27
N GLY A 52 14.83 22.16 -3.65
CA GLY A 52 14.75 23.63 -3.74
C GLY A 52 15.26 24.40 -2.51
N LEU A 53 15.54 23.74 -1.38
CA LEU A 53 16.21 24.38 -0.24
C LEU A 53 17.71 24.60 -0.46
N GLY A 54 18.36 23.71 -1.21
CA GLY A 54 19.80 23.77 -1.50
C GLY A 54 20.09 24.26 -2.92
N HIS A 55 21.28 24.79 -3.13
CA HIS A 55 21.71 25.36 -4.42
C HIS A 55 22.65 24.45 -5.24
N SER A 56 22.99 23.26 -4.74
CA SER A 56 23.87 22.32 -5.46
C SER A 56 23.07 21.27 -6.24
N CYS A 57 23.67 20.75 -7.32
CA CYS A 57 23.12 19.63 -8.08
C CYS A 57 22.76 18.42 -7.19
N ASN A 58 23.61 18.10 -6.20
CA ASN A 58 23.34 17.03 -5.24
C ASN A 58 22.13 17.34 -4.33
N SER A 59 21.91 18.62 -3.97
CA SER A 59 20.75 19.02 -3.17
C SER A 59 19.45 18.89 -3.95
N ASP A 60 19.51 19.05 -5.27
CA ASP A 60 18.36 18.89 -6.16
C ASP A 60 18.08 17.39 -6.42
N TYR A 61 19.13 16.64 -6.78
CA TYR A 61 19.05 15.21 -7.08
C TYR A 61 18.57 14.37 -5.88
N TYR A 62 19.17 14.56 -4.69
CA TYR A 62 18.74 13.87 -3.46
C TYR A 62 17.67 14.64 -2.68
N GLY A 63 17.16 15.74 -3.22
CA GLY A 63 16.08 16.49 -2.58
C GLY A 63 14.79 15.67 -2.54
N ILE A 64 14.11 15.71 -1.41
CA ILE A 64 12.76 15.15 -1.23
C ILE A 64 11.75 16.13 -1.83
N ALA A 65 10.84 15.63 -2.66
CA ALA A 65 9.90 16.43 -3.42
C ALA A 65 8.90 17.15 -2.49
N ASP A 66 8.36 16.43 -1.52
CA ASP A 66 7.26 16.87 -0.67
C ASP A 66 7.09 15.97 0.57
N ARG A 67 6.02 16.21 1.34
CA ARG A 67 5.71 15.44 2.54
C ARG A 67 5.53 13.95 2.25
N ASP A 68 4.85 13.59 1.17
CA ASP A 68 4.53 12.20 0.85
C ASP A 68 5.82 11.43 0.54
N GLU A 69 6.73 12.01 -0.25
CA GLU A 69 8.03 11.37 -0.50
C GLU A 69 8.87 11.23 0.79
N ALA A 70 8.74 12.16 1.75
CA ALA A 70 9.40 12.02 3.05
C ALA A 70 8.85 10.81 3.84
N VAL A 71 7.53 10.62 3.85
CA VAL A 71 6.89 9.44 4.47
C VAL A 71 7.31 8.15 3.75
N MET A 72 7.31 8.15 2.42
CA MET A 72 7.80 7.03 1.61
C MET A 72 9.25 6.67 1.96
N PHE A 73 10.12 7.67 2.12
CA PHE A 73 11.51 7.47 2.51
C PHE A 73 11.64 6.82 3.89
N LEU A 74 10.80 7.22 4.85
CA LEU A 74 10.75 6.62 6.20
C LEU A 74 10.24 5.18 6.19
N HIS A 75 9.22 4.89 5.39
CA HIS A 75 8.70 3.54 5.24
C HIS A 75 9.56 2.64 4.35
N HIS A 76 10.54 3.22 3.64
CA HIS A 76 11.44 2.43 2.82
C HIS A 76 12.28 1.46 3.68
N PRO A 77 12.32 0.14 3.35
CA PRO A 77 12.94 -0.90 4.18
C PRO A 77 14.43 -0.67 4.51
N VAL A 78 15.10 0.15 3.70
CA VAL A 78 16.51 0.50 3.87
C VAL A 78 16.69 1.94 4.34
N PHE A 79 15.96 2.90 3.78
CA PHE A 79 16.32 4.32 3.93
C PHE A 79 15.85 4.87 5.28
N GLY A 80 14.60 4.59 5.67
CA GLY A 80 14.10 4.96 6.99
C GLY A 80 14.91 4.31 8.11
N LYS A 81 15.22 3.02 8.00
CA LYS A 81 16.10 2.32 8.96
C LYS A 81 17.46 3.01 9.09
N ASN A 82 18.09 3.31 7.97
CA ASN A 82 19.39 3.96 7.92
C ASN A 82 19.34 5.36 8.53
N LEU A 83 18.33 6.16 8.19
CA LEU A 83 18.11 7.50 8.73
C LEU A 83 17.92 7.47 10.25
N LEU A 84 17.10 6.56 10.76
CA LEU A 84 16.89 6.40 12.21
C LEU A 84 18.18 5.97 12.92
N GLU A 85 18.92 5.00 12.37
CA GLU A 85 20.17 4.53 12.98
C GLU A 85 21.27 5.60 12.98
N ILE A 86 21.46 6.32 11.87
CA ILE A 86 22.48 7.39 11.83
C ILE A 86 22.07 8.60 12.69
N THR A 87 20.77 8.87 12.85
CA THR A 87 20.27 9.89 13.79
C THR A 87 20.50 9.47 15.25
N ARG A 88 20.31 8.19 15.60
CA ARG A 88 20.70 7.65 16.92
C ARG A 88 22.21 7.78 17.15
N ALA A 89 23.01 7.50 16.12
CA ALA A 89 24.46 7.63 16.20
C ALA A 89 24.89 9.08 16.41
N MET A 90 24.21 10.05 15.77
CA MET A 90 24.38 11.47 16.06
C MET A 90 24.11 11.76 17.53
N LEU A 91 22.90 11.45 18.02
CA LEU A 91 22.47 11.73 19.40
C LEU A 91 23.36 11.10 20.49
N ALA A 92 24.02 9.99 20.19
CA ALA A 92 24.97 9.33 21.11
C ALA A 92 26.31 10.08 21.26
N ILE A 93 26.58 11.13 20.48
CA ILE A 93 27.82 11.92 20.56
C ILE A 93 27.71 12.95 21.68
N ASP A 94 28.52 12.74 22.72
CA ASP A 94 28.62 13.66 23.85
C ASP A 94 29.41 14.93 23.50
N ARG A 95 28.95 16.07 24.05
CA ARG A 95 29.70 17.33 24.13
C ARG A 95 30.19 17.96 22.83
N LYS A 96 29.69 17.53 21.66
CA LYS A 96 29.86 18.22 20.39
C LYS A 96 28.55 18.85 19.89
N SER A 97 28.69 19.94 19.16
CA SER A 97 27.66 20.60 18.36
C SER A 97 27.53 19.94 16.98
N ALA A 98 26.42 20.16 16.27
CA ALA A 98 26.26 19.66 14.91
C ALA A 98 27.28 20.27 13.94
N GLU A 99 27.73 21.50 14.18
CA GLU A 99 28.74 22.18 13.35
C GLU A 99 30.10 21.49 13.44
N GLU A 100 30.48 21.04 14.65
CA GLU A 100 31.71 20.29 14.90
C GLU A 100 31.66 18.88 14.32
N ILE A 101 30.48 18.25 14.27
CA ILE A 101 30.33 16.88 13.76
C ILE A 101 30.21 16.87 12.23
N LEU A 102 29.40 17.75 11.64
CA LEU A 102 29.01 17.68 10.22
C LEU A 102 29.77 18.64 9.30
N CYS A 103 30.61 19.52 9.86
CA CYS A 103 31.27 20.64 9.18
C CYS A 103 30.28 21.76 8.80
N GLY A 104 30.06 22.70 9.73
CA GLY A 104 29.47 24.03 9.51
C GLY A 104 28.22 24.09 8.61
N ALA A 105 28.40 24.24 7.30
CA ALA A 105 27.31 24.35 6.32
C ALA A 105 26.34 23.16 6.33
N ASP A 106 26.79 21.97 6.71
CA ASP A 106 25.93 20.78 6.75
C ASP A 106 25.11 20.68 8.05
N ALA A 107 25.45 21.43 9.11
CA ALA A 107 24.59 21.52 10.29
C ALA A 107 23.21 22.13 9.96
N LEU A 108 23.16 23.08 9.01
CA LEU A 108 21.91 23.64 8.52
C LEU A 108 21.08 22.60 7.76
N ARG A 109 21.71 21.78 6.91
CA ARG A 109 21.01 20.70 6.19
C ARG A 109 20.45 19.66 7.15
N PHE A 110 21.22 19.32 8.18
CA PHE A 110 20.75 18.43 9.25
C PHE A 110 19.49 19.00 9.89
N ARG A 111 19.48 20.28 10.26
CA ARG A 111 18.26 20.94 10.79
C ARG A 111 17.10 20.85 9.81
N SER A 112 17.31 21.17 8.53
CA SER A 112 16.26 21.10 7.50
C SER A 112 15.72 19.68 7.32
N SER A 113 16.60 18.67 7.36
CA SER A 113 16.24 17.25 7.28
C SER A 113 15.44 16.80 8.50
N MET A 114 15.92 17.06 9.72
CA MET A 114 15.20 16.71 10.95
C MET A 114 13.85 17.42 11.03
N THR A 115 13.77 18.69 10.59
CA THR A 115 12.49 19.42 10.50
C THR A 115 11.53 18.75 9.53
N LEU A 116 12.00 18.35 8.35
CA LEU A 116 11.18 17.68 7.34
C LEU A 116 10.59 16.38 7.88
N PHE A 117 11.44 15.51 8.43
CA PHE A 117 11.00 14.21 8.91
C PHE A 117 10.16 14.30 10.19
N ASN A 118 10.46 15.23 11.09
CA ASN A 118 9.62 15.53 12.26
C ASN A 118 8.22 16.02 11.85
N ALA A 119 8.13 16.88 10.83
CA ALA A 119 6.85 17.38 10.33
C ALA A 119 6.05 16.31 9.58
N ALA A 120 6.73 15.41 8.86
CA ALA A 120 6.12 14.31 8.11
C ALA A 120 5.59 13.22 9.04
N PHE A 121 6.39 12.82 10.04
CA PHE A 121 6.10 11.76 11.01
C PHE A 121 6.50 12.23 12.43
N PRO A 122 5.58 12.91 13.15
CA PRO A 122 5.83 13.44 14.49
C PRO A 122 6.11 12.36 15.55
N ASP A 123 6.67 12.80 16.69
CA ASP A 123 6.94 11.98 17.88
C ASP A 123 8.00 10.88 17.71
N ASP A 124 8.93 11.08 16.78
CA ASP A 124 10.12 10.24 16.62
C ASP A 124 11.40 10.97 17.07
N ILE A 125 12.53 10.30 16.92
CA ILE A 125 13.89 10.75 17.24
C ILE A 125 14.29 12.09 16.61
N PHE A 126 13.58 12.54 15.57
CA PHE A 126 13.86 13.78 14.87
C PHE A 126 13.62 15.02 15.75
N ALA A 127 12.59 15.01 16.59
CA ALA A 127 12.34 16.07 17.56
C ALA A 127 13.48 16.15 18.59
N GLU A 128 13.94 15.00 19.08
CA GLU A 128 15.07 14.92 20.02
C GLU A 128 16.36 15.48 19.39
N ALA A 129 16.62 15.14 18.12
CA ALA A 129 17.75 15.67 17.36
C ALA A 129 17.68 17.21 17.21
N LEU A 130 16.50 17.75 16.91
CA LEU A 130 16.28 19.21 16.85
C LEU A 130 16.50 19.88 18.21
N HIS A 131 16.01 19.28 19.30
CA HIS A 131 16.26 19.78 20.65
C HIS A 131 17.76 19.80 20.98
N ARG A 132 18.45 18.68 20.72
CA ARG A 132 19.87 18.50 21.07
C ARG A 132 20.83 19.37 20.27
N TYR A 133 20.57 19.54 18.97
CA TYR A 133 21.52 20.17 18.04
C TYR A 133 21.08 21.52 17.51
N CYS A 134 19.78 21.84 17.59
CA CYS A 134 19.22 23.08 17.04
C CYS A 134 18.49 23.92 18.10
N GLY A 135 18.60 23.55 19.39
CA GLY A 135 17.91 24.23 20.49
C GLY A 135 16.38 24.15 20.38
N GLY A 136 15.86 23.11 19.74
CA GLY A 136 14.44 22.92 19.45
C GLY A 136 13.91 23.80 18.32
N LYS A 137 14.79 24.53 17.62
CA LYS A 137 14.38 25.39 16.50
C LYS A 137 14.32 24.59 15.21
N GLU A 138 13.13 24.57 14.63
CA GLU A 138 12.87 24.03 13.30
C GLU A 138 13.38 24.97 12.19
N ASP A 139 13.53 24.43 10.99
CA ASP A 139 13.82 25.21 9.79
C ASP A 139 12.55 25.84 9.22
N GLU A 140 12.40 27.16 9.38
CA GLU A 140 11.19 27.90 8.98
C GLU A 140 10.86 27.72 7.50
N ARG A 141 11.87 27.70 6.62
CA ARG A 141 11.67 27.55 5.18
C ARG A 141 11.17 26.15 4.82
N THR A 142 11.69 25.10 5.47
CA THR A 142 11.12 23.75 5.34
C THR A 142 9.63 23.75 5.70
N LEU A 143 9.24 24.36 6.82
CA LEU A 143 7.84 24.40 7.25
C LEU A 143 6.94 25.21 6.31
N GLU A 144 7.43 26.33 5.79
CA GLU A 144 6.71 27.15 4.80
C GLU A 144 6.45 26.36 3.51
N MET A 145 7.46 25.64 3.00
CA MET A 145 7.32 24.81 1.81
C MET A 145 6.33 23.66 2.03
N LEU A 146 6.33 23.03 3.21
CA LEU A 146 5.36 21.98 3.56
C LEU A 146 3.93 22.51 3.72
N LYS A 147 3.76 23.76 4.20
CA LYS A 147 2.44 24.39 4.30
C LYS A 147 1.88 24.79 2.93
N ALA A 148 2.74 25.20 2.01
CA ALA A 148 2.38 25.51 0.63
C ALA A 148 1.96 24.24 -0.15
N ASP A 149 2.45 23.07 0.27
CA ASP A 149 2.05 21.76 -0.24
C ASP A 149 0.74 21.28 0.40
N SER A 150 -0.36 21.95 0.07
CA SER A 150 -1.72 21.60 0.54
C SER A 150 -2.33 20.42 -0.24
N ASN A 151 -1.54 19.41 -0.58
CA ASN A 151 -2.04 18.22 -1.28
C ASN A 151 -3.08 17.48 -0.43
N GLU A 152 -4.10 16.93 -1.08
CA GLU A 152 -5.04 16.01 -0.45
C GLU A 152 -4.28 14.87 0.21
N ARG A 153 -4.39 14.77 1.54
CA ARG A 153 -3.74 13.71 2.33
C ARG A 153 -4.37 12.34 2.10
N LEU A 154 -5.58 12.32 1.56
CA LEU A 154 -6.31 11.12 1.20
C LEU A 154 -6.60 11.17 -0.30
N ALA A 155 -6.08 10.19 -1.03
CA ALA A 155 -6.54 9.89 -2.37
C ALA A 155 -7.94 9.30 -2.31
N ALA A 156 -8.75 9.59 -3.34
CA ALA A 156 -10.01 8.89 -3.56
C ALA A 156 -9.80 7.37 -3.58
N GLY A 157 -10.78 6.62 -3.07
CA GLY A 157 -10.77 5.17 -3.15
C GLY A 157 -10.69 4.65 -4.59
N GLY A 158 -10.38 3.37 -4.74
CA GLY A 158 -10.25 2.71 -6.03
C GLY A 158 -9.74 1.30 -5.85
N ILE A 159 -9.54 0.58 -6.95
CA ILE A 159 -8.99 -0.79 -6.91
C ILE A 159 -7.53 -0.80 -6.40
N ILE A 160 -6.83 0.33 -6.45
CA ILE A 160 -5.50 0.50 -5.85
C ILE A 160 -5.48 0.19 -4.35
N GLY A 161 -6.62 0.34 -3.64
CA GLY A 161 -6.74 -0.08 -2.25
C GLY A 161 -6.57 -1.59 -2.06
N ALA A 162 -7.19 -2.40 -2.91
CA ALA A 162 -7.00 -3.85 -2.84
C ALA A 162 -5.55 -4.23 -3.14
N ILE A 163 -4.96 -3.61 -4.16
CA ILE A 163 -3.57 -3.82 -4.57
C ILE A 163 -2.57 -3.45 -3.46
N ILE A 164 -2.78 -2.35 -2.75
CA ILE A 164 -1.96 -1.99 -1.59
C ILE A 164 -2.05 -3.08 -0.52
N GLY A 165 -3.25 -3.62 -0.26
CA GLY A 165 -3.45 -4.69 0.71
C GLY A 165 -2.66 -5.96 0.37
N ASP A 166 -2.73 -6.41 -0.89
CA ASP A 166 -1.90 -7.50 -1.43
C ASP A 166 -0.41 -7.21 -1.19
N VAL A 167 0.08 -6.08 -1.73
CA VAL A 167 1.51 -5.74 -1.68
C VAL A 167 2.04 -5.74 -0.25
N VAL A 168 1.32 -5.12 0.69
CA VAL A 168 1.74 -5.08 2.10
C VAL A 168 1.65 -6.48 2.73
N GLY A 169 0.61 -7.24 2.43
CA GLY A 169 0.35 -8.57 3.00
C GLY A 169 1.26 -9.69 2.46
N SER A 170 1.85 -9.53 1.27
CA SER A 170 2.61 -10.56 0.54
C SER A 170 3.69 -11.26 1.37
N VAL A 171 4.36 -10.51 2.24
CA VAL A 171 5.47 -11.03 3.07
C VAL A 171 4.94 -11.81 4.27
N TYR A 172 3.76 -11.42 4.76
CA TYR A 172 3.16 -11.96 5.98
C TYR A 172 2.37 -13.24 5.73
N GLU A 173 2.03 -13.56 4.48
CA GLU A 173 1.50 -14.88 4.10
C GLU A 173 2.42 -16.00 4.61
N PHE A 174 3.74 -15.88 4.35
CA PHE A 174 4.74 -16.86 4.80
C PHE A 174 5.47 -16.47 6.10
N ASN A 175 5.36 -15.21 6.53
CA ASN A 175 5.93 -14.70 7.79
C ASN A 175 4.84 -14.14 8.71
N ASN A 176 3.84 -14.97 8.98
CA ASN A 176 2.67 -14.63 9.80
C ASN A 176 3.03 -13.87 11.08
N CYS A 177 2.39 -12.71 11.28
CA CYS A 177 2.55 -11.89 12.48
C CYS A 177 1.20 -11.72 13.18
N LYS A 178 1.09 -12.13 14.44
CA LYS A 178 -0.14 -12.00 15.26
C LYS A 178 -0.16 -10.68 16.05
N SER A 179 0.26 -9.59 15.41
CA SER A 179 0.36 -8.25 16.00
C SER A 179 0.00 -7.20 14.96
N THR A 180 -0.60 -6.09 15.39
CA THR A 180 -0.84 -4.92 14.52
C THR A 180 0.42 -4.07 14.35
N ASN A 181 1.42 -4.21 15.23
CA ASN A 181 2.71 -3.54 15.09
C ASN A 181 3.60 -4.28 14.07
N ILE A 182 3.41 -3.95 12.80
CA ILE A 182 4.12 -4.52 11.66
C ILE A 182 4.72 -3.42 10.79
N ALA A 183 5.76 -3.75 10.04
CA ALA A 183 6.25 -2.87 8.97
C ALA A 183 5.36 -3.02 7.74
N LEU A 184 4.85 -1.92 7.18
CA LEU A 184 4.05 -1.98 5.96
C LEU A 184 4.87 -2.45 4.75
N PHE A 185 6.16 -2.11 4.70
CA PHE A 185 7.04 -2.46 3.60
C PHE A 185 8.32 -3.09 4.11
N THR A 186 8.71 -4.19 3.48
CA THR A 186 9.99 -4.87 3.71
C THR A 186 10.72 -5.06 2.38
N ARG A 187 11.94 -5.63 2.41
CA ARG A 187 12.72 -5.86 1.19
C ARG A 187 12.08 -6.88 0.24
N ASP A 188 11.26 -7.77 0.79
CA ASP A 188 10.64 -8.87 0.05
C ASP A 188 9.18 -8.56 -0.34
N THR A 189 8.69 -7.36 0.00
CA THR A 189 7.35 -6.88 -0.36
C THR A 189 7.20 -6.79 -1.88
N THR A 190 6.13 -7.38 -2.41
CA THR A 190 5.80 -7.37 -3.84
C THR A 190 4.31 -7.65 -4.03
N PHE A 191 3.77 -7.42 -5.23
CA PHE A 191 2.40 -7.84 -5.54
C PHE A 191 2.33 -9.33 -5.90
N THR A 192 1.20 -9.98 -5.59
CA THR A 192 0.93 -11.40 -5.84
C THR A 192 -0.14 -11.58 -6.93
N ASP A 193 -0.70 -12.78 -7.06
CA ASP A 193 -1.74 -13.09 -8.02
C ASP A 193 -3.04 -12.34 -7.74
N ASP A 194 -3.26 -11.91 -6.50
CA ASP A 194 -4.32 -10.99 -6.07
C ASP A 194 -4.38 -9.75 -6.96
N THR A 195 -3.26 -9.02 -7.04
CA THR A 195 -3.15 -7.84 -7.91
C THR A 195 -3.29 -8.22 -9.37
N VAL A 196 -2.61 -9.28 -9.83
CA VAL A 196 -2.66 -9.66 -11.26
C VAL A 196 -4.09 -9.98 -11.69
N MET A 197 -4.85 -10.68 -10.85
CA MET A 197 -6.23 -11.05 -11.13
C MET A 197 -7.20 -9.90 -10.90
N THR A 198 -6.94 -9.01 -9.95
CA THR A 198 -7.67 -7.74 -9.81
C THR A 198 -7.56 -6.90 -11.10
N ILE A 199 -6.34 -6.77 -11.63
CA ILE A 199 -6.09 -6.08 -12.91
C ILE A 199 -6.80 -6.79 -14.06
N ALA A 200 -6.78 -8.13 -14.12
CA ALA A 200 -7.49 -8.86 -15.16
C ALA A 200 -9.02 -8.66 -15.11
N VAL A 201 -9.60 -8.53 -13.92
CA VAL A 201 -11.03 -8.23 -13.75
C VAL A 201 -11.35 -6.79 -14.16
N ALA A 202 -10.50 -5.83 -13.79
CA ALA A 202 -10.66 -4.44 -14.25
C ALA A 202 -10.54 -4.33 -15.79
N ASP A 203 -9.58 -5.02 -16.39
CA ASP A 203 -9.35 -5.05 -17.84
C ASP A 203 -10.52 -5.71 -18.60
N TRP A 204 -11.14 -6.74 -18.01
CA TRP A 204 -12.39 -7.31 -18.53
C TRP A 204 -13.53 -6.29 -18.55
N LEU A 205 -13.74 -5.55 -17.46
CA LEU A 205 -14.79 -4.54 -17.38
C LEU A 205 -14.53 -3.37 -18.35
N LEU A 206 -13.27 -3.00 -18.56
CA LEU A 206 -12.86 -1.97 -19.52
C LEU A 206 -13.10 -2.37 -20.97
N ARG A 207 -12.72 -3.60 -21.35
CA ARG A 207 -12.61 -4.01 -22.76
C ARG A 207 -13.69 -4.99 -23.21
N GLY A 208 -14.43 -5.58 -22.28
CA GLY A 208 -15.44 -6.61 -22.57
C GLY A 208 -14.85 -7.94 -23.06
N VAL A 209 -13.53 -8.15 -23.01
CA VAL A 209 -12.90 -9.42 -23.40
C VAL A 209 -13.16 -10.46 -22.31
N PRO A 210 -13.72 -11.64 -22.63
CA PRO A 210 -14.08 -12.64 -21.61
C PRO A 210 -12.92 -13.02 -20.69
N LEU A 211 -13.19 -13.16 -19.40
CA LEU A 211 -12.20 -13.47 -18.37
C LEU A 211 -11.41 -14.78 -18.63
N GLN A 212 -12.02 -15.78 -19.27
CA GLN A 212 -11.35 -17.01 -19.71
C GLN A 212 -10.19 -16.74 -20.68
N ARG A 213 -10.14 -15.56 -21.31
CA ARG A 213 -9.05 -15.09 -22.17
C ARG A 213 -8.19 -14.05 -21.47
N THR A 214 -8.81 -13.11 -20.77
CA THR A 214 -8.11 -11.99 -20.11
C THR A 214 -7.19 -12.48 -18.99
N MET A 215 -7.67 -13.36 -18.10
CA MET A 215 -6.86 -13.87 -16.98
C MET A 215 -5.60 -14.63 -17.46
N PRO A 216 -5.66 -15.56 -18.45
CA PRO A 216 -4.46 -16.18 -18.99
C PRO A 216 -3.43 -15.22 -19.59
N VAL A 217 -3.86 -14.12 -20.22
CA VAL A 217 -2.93 -13.12 -20.79
C VAL A 217 -2.12 -12.46 -19.67
N TRP A 218 -2.80 -11.97 -18.63
CA TRP A 218 -2.14 -11.37 -17.46
C TRP A 218 -1.32 -12.40 -16.67
N GLY A 219 -1.83 -13.63 -16.55
CA GLY A 219 -1.12 -14.74 -15.91
C GLY A 219 0.19 -15.11 -16.60
N GLN A 220 0.21 -15.12 -17.94
CA GLN A 220 1.40 -15.40 -18.74
C GLN A 220 2.45 -14.29 -18.64
N GLU A 221 2.03 -13.04 -18.54
CA GLU A 221 2.94 -11.90 -18.33
C GLU A 221 3.58 -11.96 -16.92
N TYR A 222 2.83 -12.44 -15.92
CA TYR A 222 3.29 -12.53 -14.53
C TYR A 222 3.12 -13.94 -13.96
N PRO A 223 3.92 -14.94 -14.41
CA PRO A 223 3.67 -16.35 -14.09
C PRO A 223 4.09 -16.78 -12.68
N HIS A 224 4.96 -16.01 -12.01
CA HIS A 224 5.55 -16.35 -10.71
C HIS A 224 5.01 -15.45 -9.60
N ARG A 225 3.70 -15.50 -9.37
CA ARG A 225 3.00 -14.56 -8.48
C ARG A 225 2.19 -15.16 -7.34
N GLY A 226 2.22 -16.47 -7.12
CA GLY A 226 1.55 -17.08 -5.95
C GLY A 226 0.31 -17.92 -6.26
N TYR A 227 -0.08 -18.02 -7.54
CA TYR A 227 -1.30 -18.73 -7.95
C TYR A 227 -1.53 -20.09 -7.26
N GLY A 228 -2.68 -20.23 -6.59
CA GLY A 228 -3.10 -21.48 -5.97
C GLY A 228 -3.14 -22.64 -6.97
N GLY A 229 -2.75 -23.85 -6.55
CA GLY A 229 -2.43 -24.96 -7.46
C GLY A 229 -3.51 -25.33 -8.49
N MET A 230 -4.79 -25.35 -8.10
CA MET A 230 -5.88 -25.61 -9.05
C MET A 230 -6.08 -24.46 -10.05
N PHE A 231 -5.89 -23.21 -9.59
CA PHE A 231 -5.95 -22.05 -10.46
C PHE A 231 -4.76 -21.98 -11.39
N TYR A 232 -3.56 -22.33 -10.92
CA TYR A 232 -2.36 -22.48 -11.74
C TYR A 232 -2.59 -23.47 -12.90
N GLU A 233 -3.12 -24.66 -12.60
CA GLU A 233 -3.48 -25.66 -13.62
C GLU A 233 -4.49 -25.09 -14.63
N TRP A 234 -5.54 -24.42 -14.15
CA TRP A 234 -6.51 -23.77 -15.02
C TRP A 234 -5.87 -22.67 -15.89
N LEU A 235 -4.95 -21.88 -15.33
CA LEU A 235 -4.37 -20.71 -15.96
C LEU A 235 -3.33 -21.09 -17.02
N PHE A 236 -2.42 -22.01 -16.71
CA PHE A 236 -1.27 -22.33 -17.54
C PHE A 236 -1.39 -23.63 -18.33
N VAL A 237 -2.20 -24.60 -17.88
CA VAL A 237 -2.20 -25.96 -18.45
C VAL A 237 -3.51 -26.27 -19.18
N SER A 238 -4.66 -25.96 -18.58
CA SER A 238 -5.97 -26.20 -19.20
C SER A 238 -6.11 -25.45 -20.52
N ARG A 239 -6.61 -26.14 -21.57
CA ARG A 239 -6.86 -25.52 -22.88
C ARG A 239 -8.28 -24.99 -23.03
N ASP A 240 -9.26 -25.61 -22.38
CA ASP A 240 -10.68 -25.31 -22.53
C ASP A 240 -11.19 -24.29 -21.49
N LYS A 241 -10.36 -23.97 -20.48
CA LYS A 241 -10.63 -22.95 -19.44
C LYS A 241 -11.99 -23.12 -18.77
N ARG A 242 -12.43 -24.36 -18.57
CA ARG A 242 -13.67 -24.67 -17.83
C ARG A 242 -13.47 -24.44 -16.33
N PRO A 243 -14.48 -23.95 -15.61
CA PRO A 243 -14.40 -23.84 -14.17
C PRO A 243 -14.36 -25.21 -13.51
N TYR A 244 -13.79 -25.29 -12.31
CA TYR A 244 -13.41 -26.55 -11.66
C TYR A 244 -13.97 -26.71 -10.24
N GLY A 245 -15.02 -25.98 -9.89
CA GLY A 245 -15.77 -26.18 -8.64
C GLY A 245 -15.04 -25.69 -7.39
N SER A 246 -14.14 -24.72 -7.51
CA SER A 246 -13.40 -24.20 -6.35
C SER A 246 -14.28 -23.36 -5.42
N PHE A 247 -14.10 -23.58 -4.12
CA PHE A 247 -14.65 -22.74 -3.03
C PHE A 247 -13.59 -21.81 -2.42
N GLY A 248 -12.39 -21.75 -3.02
CA GLY A 248 -11.27 -20.93 -2.58
C GLY A 248 -11.54 -19.43 -2.64
N ASN A 249 -10.77 -18.67 -1.86
CA ASN A 249 -10.82 -17.21 -1.74
C ASN A 249 -10.30 -16.45 -2.97
N GLY A 250 -9.71 -17.16 -3.94
CA GLY A 250 -9.30 -16.61 -5.24
C GLY A 250 -10.41 -15.92 -6.04
N ALA A 251 -11.67 -16.15 -5.70
CA ALA A 251 -12.81 -15.40 -6.23
C ALA A 251 -13.00 -14.04 -5.54
N GLY A 252 -12.81 -13.99 -4.21
CA GLY A 252 -12.98 -12.78 -3.40
C GLY A 252 -11.84 -11.79 -3.56
N MET A 253 -10.60 -12.27 -3.60
CA MET A 253 -9.39 -11.43 -3.66
C MET A 253 -9.36 -10.48 -4.88
N ARG A 254 -9.92 -10.93 -6.01
CA ARG A 254 -9.90 -10.19 -7.29
C ARG A 254 -11.15 -9.37 -7.58
N VAL A 255 -12.15 -9.38 -6.69
CA VAL A 255 -13.50 -8.91 -7.01
C VAL A 255 -13.69 -7.40 -6.85
N SER A 256 -12.69 -6.71 -6.30
CA SER A 256 -12.79 -5.27 -6.02
C SER A 256 -13.26 -4.43 -7.22
N PRO A 257 -12.85 -4.68 -8.48
CA PRO A 257 -13.33 -3.88 -9.61
C PRO A 257 -14.85 -3.99 -9.81
N CYS A 258 -15.47 -5.14 -9.53
CA CYS A 258 -16.93 -5.29 -9.66
C CYS A 258 -17.70 -4.36 -8.71
N GLY A 259 -17.23 -4.21 -7.46
CA GLY A 259 -17.84 -3.30 -6.48
C GLY A 259 -17.62 -1.81 -6.80
N TYR A 260 -16.50 -1.48 -7.45
CA TYR A 260 -16.20 -0.11 -7.91
C TYR A 260 -16.88 0.26 -9.23
N TYR A 261 -17.08 -0.70 -10.12
CA TYR A 261 -17.70 -0.47 -11.42
C TYR A 261 -19.22 -0.31 -11.31
N ALA A 262 -19.87 -1.13 -10.48
CA ALA A 262 -21.32 -1.21 -10.43
C ALA A 262 -22.00 0.08 -9.96
N ASP A 263 -23.16 0.35 -10.57
CA ASP A 263 -24.05 1.48 -10.26
C ASP A 263 -25.22 1.08 -9.35
N SER A 264 -25.49 -0.22 -9.26
CA SER A 264 -26.47 -0.80 -8.34
C SER A 264 -25.89 -1.99 -7.58
N LEU A 265 -26.51 -2.31 -6.43
CA LEU A 265 -26.12 -3.47 -5.64
C LEU A 265 -26.35 -4.78 -6.42
N GLU A 266 -27.44 -4.86 -7.19
CA GLU A 266 -27.78 -6.03 -8.00
C GLU A 266 -26.73 -6.27 -9.09
N GLU A 267 -26.29 -5.20 -9.76
CA GLU A 267 -25.19 -5.27 -10.71
C GLU A 267 -23.87 -5.68 -10.04
N ALA A 268 -23.54 -5.14 -8.87
CA ALA A 268 -22.33 -5.54 -8.13
C ALA A 268 -22.32 -7.04 -7.82
N LEU A 269 -23.47 -7.60 -7.41
CA LEU A 269 -23.63 -9.02 -7.14
C LEU A 269 -23.51 -9.87 -8.41
N GLU A 270 -24.07 -9.42 -9.52
CA GLU A 270 -24.05 -10.15 -10.78
C GLU A 270 -22.65 -10.15 -11.42
N LEU A 271 -21.97 -9.00 -11.43
CA LEU A 271 -20.58 -8.92 -11.89
C LEU A 271 -19.64 -9.77 -11.02
N ALA A 272 -19.82 -9.76 -9.70
CA ALA A 272 -19.07 -10.63 -8.80
C ALA A 272 -19.32 -12.12 -9.08
N ARG A 273 -20.57 -12.52 -9.35
CA ARG A 273 -20.91 -13.89 -9.75
C ARG A 273 -20.23 -14.27 -11.07
N GLN A 274 -20.33 -13.43 -12.09
CA GLN A 274 -19.68 -13.65 -13.38
C GLN A 274 -18.16 -13.77 -13.25
N SER A 275 -17.53 -12.91 -12.44
CA SER A 275 -16.09 -12.97 -12.17
C SER A 275 -15.67 -14.26 -11.46
N ALA A 276 -16.47 -14.71 -10.47
CA ALA A 276 -16.19 -15.92 -9.71
C ALA A 276 -16.34 -17.19 -10.56
N GLU A 277 -17.45 -17.33 -11.29
CA GLU A 277 -17.84 -18.56 -12.01
C GLU A 277 -16.87 -19.02 -13.08
N VAL A 278 -15.97 -18.15 -13.54
CA VAL A 278 -14.92 -18.49 -14.51
C VAL A 278 -13.99 -19.58 -13.96
N THR A 279 -13.79 -19.63 -12.64
CA THR A 279 -12.94 -20.65 -11.97
C THR A 279 -13.53 -21.24 -10.70
N HIS A 280 -14.28 -20.44 -9.93
CA HIS A 280 -14.84 -20.75 -8.63
C HIS A 280 -16.36 -20.85 -8.69
N ASN A 281 -16.89 -21.73 -9.54
CA ASN A 281 -18.34 -21.94 -9.70
C ASN A 281 -18.99 -22.74 -8.56
N HIS A 282 -18.29 -22.96 -7.44
CA HIS A 282 -18.90 -23.48 -6.22
C HIS A 282 -19.73 -22.36 -5.55
N PRO A 283 -20.91 -22.65 -4.97
CA PRO A 283 -21.75 -21.63 -4.32
C PRO A 283 -21.01 -20.78 -3.28
N GLU A 284 -20.13 -21.39 -2.47
CA GLU A 284 -19.34 -20.65 -1.47
C GLU A 284 -18.29 -19.71 -2.10
N GLY A 285 -17.73 -20.07 -3.26
CA GLY A 285 -16.79 -19.21 -4.00
C GLY A 285 -17.48 -17.94 -4.49
N ILE A 286 -18.65 -18.12 -5.13
CA ILE A 286 -19.52 -17.03 -5.60
C ILE A 286 -19.97 -16.15 -4.44
N LYS A 287 -20.43 -16.77 -3.35
CA LYS A 287 -20.91 -16.09 -2.16
C LYS A 287 -19.84 -15.20 -1.51
N GLY A 288 -18.60 -15.69 -1.39
CA GLY A 288 -17.48 -14.89 -0.89
C GLY A 288 -17.21 -13.66 -1.75
N ALA A 289 -17.14 -13.84 -3.07
CA ALA A 289 -16.95 -12.75 -4.03
C ALA A 289 -18.08 -11.71 -3.94
N GLN A 290 -19.34 -12.15 -3.89
CA GLN A 290 -20.50 -11.27 -3.76
C GLN A 290 -20.50 -10.50 -2.43
N ALA A 291 -20.12 -11.13 -1.32
CA ALA A 291 -20.03 -10.46 -0.02
C ALA A 291 -18.99 -9.33 -0.03
N VAL A 292 -17.80 -9.57 -0.58
CA VAL A 292 -16.75 -8.54 -0.67
C VAL A 292 -17.15 -7.43 -1.65
N ALA A 293 -17.66 -7.77 -2.84
CA ALA A 293 -18.08 -6.78 -3.83
C ALA A 293 -19.23 -5.88 -3.32
N SER A 294 -20.21 -6.47 -2.63
CA SER A 294 -21.31 -5.71 -2.03
C SER A 294 -20.85 -4.83 -0.86
N ALA A 295 -19.92 -5.29 -0.03
CA ALA A 295 -19.32 -4.46 1.02
C ALA A 295 -18.62 -3.22 0.43
N ILE A 296 -17.85 -3.40 -0.65
CA ILE A 296 -17.21 -2.29 -1.40
C ILE A 296 -18.27 -1.34 -1.97
N PHE A 297 -19.29 -1.86 -2.65
CA PHE A 297 -20.36 -1.04 -3.23
C PHE A 297 -21.09 -0.22 -2.15
N LEU A 298 -21.48 -0.84 -1.04
CA LEU A 298 -22.18 -0.17 0.06
C LEU A 298 -21.30 0.88 0.74
N ALA A 299 -20.00 0.60 0.93
CA ALA A 299 -19.04 1.57 1.43
C ALA A 299 -18.94 2.80 0.52
N ARG A 300 -18.85 2.61 -0.81
CA ARG A 300 -18.86 3.71 -1.80
C ARG A 300 -20.15 4.53 -1.76
N ARG A 301 -21.27 3.93 -1.35
CA ARG A 301 -22.57 4.60 -1.18
C ARG A 301 -22.77 5.17 0.23
N HIS A 302 -21.67 5.34 0.98
CA HIS A 302 -21.64 5.95 2.31
C HIS A 302 -22.54 5.26 3.33
N LYS A 303 -22.79 3.96 3.16
CA LYS A 303 -23.48 3.15 4.17
C LYS A 303 -22.62 2.99 5.40
N SER A 304 -23.24 3.07 6.57
CA SER A 304 -22.55 2.83 7.84
C SER A 304 -22.05 1.39 7.95
N LYS A 305 -21.03 1.15 8.77
CA LYS A 305 -20.55 -0.21 9.08
C LYS A 305 -21.67 -1.13 9.58
N ASP A 306 -22.63 -0.60 10.34
CA ASP A 306 -23.76 -1.38 10.85
C ASP A 306 -24.73 -1.80 9.73
N GLU A 307 -25.02 -0.90 8.78
CA GLU A 307 -25.83 -1.24 7.60
C GLU A 307 -25.12 -2.28 6.72
N ILE A 308 -23.80 -2.13 6.50
CA ILE A 308 -23.00 -3.11 5.75
C ILE A 308 -23.02 -4.46 6.46
N ARG A 309 -22.77 -4.49 7.78
CA ARG A 309 -22.79 -5.71 8.58
C ARG A 309 -24.12 -6.44 8.46
N ALA A 310 -25.22 -5.72 8.73
CA ALA A 310 -26.57 -6.28 8.68
C ALA A 310 -26.92 -6.85 7.31
N TYR A 311 -26.53 -6.16 6.23
CA TYR A 311 -26.73 -6.65 4.87
C TYR A 311 -25.96 -7.95 4.61
N ILE A 312 -24.66 -8.00 4.96
CA ILE A 312 -23.82 -9.17 4.73
C ILE A 312 -24.31 -10.38 5.54
N GLU A 313 -24.68 -10.17 6.81
CA GLU A 313 -25.25 -11.21 7.68
C GLU A 313 -26.57 -11.76 7.13
N THR A 314 -27.48 -10.89 6.71
CA THR A 314 -28.79 -11.30 6.19
C THR A 314 -28.65 -12.04 4.86
N SER A 315 -27.80 -11.55 3.96
CA SER A 315 -27.70 -12.04 2.59
C SER A 315 -26.81 -13.28 2.47
N PHE A 316 -25.78 -13.39 3.31
CA PHE A 316 -24.75 -14.42 3.18
C PHE A 316 -24.56 -15.26 4.46
N GLY A 317 -25.16 -14.90 5.60
CA GLY A 317 -25.07 -15.68 6.83
C GLY A 317 -23.67 -15.78 7.44
N TYR A 318 -22.78 -14.83 7.14
CA TYR A 318 -21.48 -14.72 7.79
C TYR A 318 -21.60 -14.05 9.16
N ASN A 319 -21.00 -14.61 10.20
CA ASN A 319 -20.98 -13.97 11.52
C ASN A 319 -19.91 -12.86 11.56
N LEU A 320 -20.36 -11.61 11.58
CA LEU A 320 -19.50 -10.42 11.60
C LEU A 320 -19.53 -9.68 12.96
N HIS A 321 -20.10 -10.30 13.99
CA HIS A 321 -20.08 -9.80 15.38
C HIS A 321 -18.81 -10.17 16.14
N ARG A 322 -17.94 -10.98 15.54
CA ARG A 322 -16.61 -11.28 16.07
C ARG A 322 -15.68 -10.09 15.88
N THR A 323 -14.67 -9.97 16.73
CA THR A 323 -13.61 -8.97 16.59
C THR A 323 -12.30 -9.60 16.14
N CYS A 324 -11.38 -8.79 15.60
CA CYS A 324 -10.02 -9.21 15.29
C CYS A 324 -9.29 -9.75 16.51
N ASP A 325 -9.52 -9.20 17.70
CA ASP A 325 -8.91 -9.66 18.94
C ASP A 325 -9.38 -11.06 19.35
N GLU A 326 -10.65 -11.40 19.09
CA GLU A 326 -11.19 -12.74 19.30
C GLU A 326 -10.68 -13.75 18.28
N ILE A 327 -10.52 -13.33 17.02
CA ILE A 327 -10.11 -14.19 15.89
C ILE A 327 -8.61 -14.48 15.92
N ARG A 328 -7.79 -13.44 16.13
CA ARG A 328 -6.32 -13.45 15.96
C ARG A 328 -5.60 -14.63 16.64
N PRO A 329 -5.90 -15.01 17.91
CA PRO A 329 -5.18 -16.09 18.59
C PRO A 329 -5.38 -17.47 17.94
N ALA A 330 -6.59 -17.73 17.46
CA ALA A 330 -7.00 -19.05 16.97
C ALA A 330 -6.90 -19.19 15.45
N TYR A 331 -6.98 -18.10 14.68
CA TYR A 331 -6.98 -18.14 13.22
C TYR A 331 -5.72 -18.81 12.65
N ARG A 332 -5.91 -19.59 11.59
CA ARG A 332 -4.89 -20.38 10.89
C ARG A 332 -5.01 -20.13 9.39
N PHE A 333 -4.03 -20.62 8.64
CA PHE A 333 -4.01 -20.51 7.19
C PHE A 333 -5.24 -21.19 6.57
N ASP A 334 -6.14 -20.39 6.00
CA ASP A 334 -7.38 -20.83 5.38
C ASP A 334 -7.55 -20.07 4.05
N VAL A 335 -7.56 -20.85 2.97
CA VAL A 335 -7.67 -20.36 1.59
C VAL A 335 -9.11 -20.47 1.06
N SER A 336 -10.10 -20.77 1.91
CA SER A 336 -11.51 -20.85 1.53
C SER A 336 -12.17 -19.47 1.60
N CYS A 337 -13.14 -19.21 0.72
CA CYS A 337 -13.99 -18.01 0.84
C CYS A 337 -14.65 -17.92 2.22
N ARG A 338 -15.14 -19.05 2.74
CA ARG A 338 -15.85 -19.11 4.03
C ARG A 338 -14.98 -18.70 5.21
N GLY A 339 -13.70 -19.04 5.16
CA GLY A 339 -12.75 -18.82 6.24
C GLY A 339 -11.91 -17.56 6.12
N SER A 340 -11.97 -16.82 5.00
CA SER A 340 -11.15 -15.62 4.78
C SER A 340 -11.95 -14.37 4.40
N CYS A 341 -13.03 -14.49 3.62
CA CYS A 341 -13.86 -13.34 3.26
C CYS A 341 -14.50 -12.66 4.48
N PRO A 342 -15.12 -13.38 5.45
CA PRO A 342 -15.66 -12.71 6.63
C PRO A 342 -14.58 -12.11 7.52
N GLU A 343 -13.39 -12.71 7.59
CA GLU A 343 -12.24 -12.21 8.35
C GLU A 343 -11.72 -10.90 7.78
N ALA A 344 -11.65 -10.77 6.45
CA ALA A 344 -11.33 -9.51 5.78
C ALA A 344 -12.39 -8.42 6.05
N ILE A 345 -13.68 -8.79 5.98
CA ILE A 345 -14.77 -7.85 6.30
C ILE A 345 -14.69 -7.42 7.77
N ILE A 346 -14.39 -8.33 8.70
CA ILE A 346 -14.24 -8.02 10.14
C ILE A 346 -13.05 -7.11 10.39
N ALA A 347 -11.91 -7.34 9.73
CA ALA A 347 -10.76 -6.42 9.81
C ALA A 347 -11.13 -4.99 9.40
N PHE A 348 -11.96 -4.83 8.36
CA PHE A 348 -12.54 -3.54 8.02
C PHE A 348 -13.52 -3.04 9.11
N MET A 349 -14.39 -3.89 9.67
CA MET A 349 -15.35 -3.50 10.70
C MET A 349 -14.67 -2.95 11.97
N ASP A 350 -13.53 -3.51 12.36
CA ASP A 350 -12.78 -3.12 13.57
C ASP A 350 -11.84 -1.92 13.34
N SER A 351 -11.58 -1.55 12.08
CA SER A 351 -10.66 -0.45 11.76
C SER A 351 -11.23 0.94 12.04
N HIS A 352 -10.38 1.96 12.11
CA HIS A 352 -10.80 3.37 12.21
C HIS A 352 -10.34 4.23 11.02
N ASP A 353 -9.43 3.71 10.22
CA ASP A 353 -8.94 4.30 8.97
C ASP A 353 -8.42 3.18 8.04
N TYR A 354 -7.83 3.58 6.92
CA TYR A 354 -7.29 2.65 5.94
C TYR A 354 -6.10 1.84 6.47
N GLU A 355 -5.09 2.50 7.06
CA GLU A 355 -3.88 1.82 7.53
C GLU A 355 -4.21 0.83 8.66
N SER A 356 -5.03 1.24 9.64
CA SER A 356 -5.49 0.34 10.70
C SER A 356 -6.24 -0.88 10.15
N ALA A 357 -6.98 -0.76 9.04
CA ALA A 357 -7.65 -1.90 8.40
C ALA A 357 -6.62 -2.91 7.86
N ILE A 358 -5.57 -2.42 7.18
CA ILE A 358 -4.46 -3.25 6.68
C ILE A 358 -3.70 -3.91 7.84
N HIS A 359 -3.36 -3.14 8.88
CA HIS A 359 -2.70 -3.67 10.08
C HIS A 359 -3.54 -4.76 10.76
N LEU A 360 -4.85 -4.55 10.90
CA LEU A 360 -5.76 -5.54 11.49
C LEU A 360 -5.84 -6.80 10.64
N ALA A 361 -6.03 -6.67 9.32
CA ALA A 361 -6.10 -7.78 8.38
C ALA A 361 -4.85 -8.68 8.46
N ILE A 362 -3.67 -8.07 8.36
CA ILE A 362 -2.40 -8.81 8.44
C ILE A 362 -2.20 -9.42 9.83
N SER A 363 -2.62 -8.71 10.89
CA SER A 363 -2.49 -9.22 12.25
C SER A 363 -3.27 -10.52 12.49
N LEU A 364 -4.31 -10.79 11.69
CA LEU A 364 -5.05 -12.06 11.77
C LEU A 364 -4.17 -13.24 11.37
N GLY A 365 -3.14 -13.04 10.54
CA GLY A 365 -2.33 -14.11 9.94
C GLY A 365 -3.12 -14.97 8.95
N GLY A 366 -2.60 -16.16 8.66
CA GLY A 366 -3.06 -17.02 7.58
C GLY A 366 -2.63 -16.48 6.22
N ASP A 367 -3.55 -16.57 5.27
CA ASP A 367 -3.46 -16.07 3.90
C ASP A 367 -3.57 -14.53 3.89
N SER A 368 -2.47 -13.89 4.31
CA SER A 368 -2.49 -12.50 4.81
C SER A 368 -2.57 -11.46 3.69
N ASP A 369 -1.96 -11.73 2.54
CA ASP A 369 -2.11 -10.95 1.32
C ASP A 369 -3.56 -10.97 0.84
N THR A 370 -4.19 -12.16 0.75
CA THR A 370 -5.60 -12.28 0.34
C THR A 370 -6.55 -11.54 1.28
N ILE A 371 -6.39 -11.72 2.58
CA ILE A 371 -7.23 -11.05 3.59
C ILE A 371 -7.02 -9.52 3.53
N ALA A 372 -5.77 -9.07 3.43
CA ALA A 372 -5.45 -7.64 3.34
C ALA A 372 -5.92 -7.02 2.02
N CYS A 373 -5.87 -7.76 0.90
CA CYS A 373 -6.35 -7.35 -0.41
C CYS A 373 -7.87 -7.07 -0.38
N MET A 374 -8.66 -8.03 0.12
CA MET A 374 -10.10 -7.84 0.27
C MET A 374 -10.43 -6.70 1.26
N THR A 375 -9.72 -6.64 2.39
CA THR A 375 -9.90 -5.58 3.40
C THR A 375 -9.58 -4.19 2.83
N GLY A 376 -8.46 -4.07 2.11
CA GLY A 376 -8.01 -2.83 1.48
C GLY A 376 -8.99 -2.32 0.43
N GLY A 377 -9.59 -3.22 -0.35
CA GLY A 377 -10.65 -2.87 -1.30
C GLY A 377 -11.85 -2.19 -0.62
N ILE A 378 -12.32 -2.75 0.52
CA ILE A 378 -13.45 -2.22 1.29
C ILE A 378 -13.05 -0.92 2.02
N ALA A 379 -11.89 -0.92 2.67
CA ALA A 379 -11.40 0.23 3.45
C ALA A 379 -11.14 1.44 2.55
N ALA A 380 -10.60 1.25 1.34
CA ALA A 380 -10.40 2.33 0.38
C ALA A 380 -11.73 2.98 -0.02
N ALA A 381 -12.78 2.19 -0.20
CA ALA A 381 -14.10 2.67 -0.56
C ALA A 381 -14.76 3.49 0.56
N TYR A 382 -14.46 3.16 1.81
CA TYR A 382 -15.06 3.77 2.98
C TYR A 382 -14.30 4.99 3.50
N TYR A 383 -12.97 4.90 3.61
CA TYR A 383 -12.11 5.93 4.23
C TYR A 383 -11.37 6.81 3.22
N GLY A 384 -11.23 6.37 1.97
CA GLY A 384 -10.13 6.83 1.10
C GLY A 384 -8.80 6.20 1.51
N ILE A 385 -7.70 6.63 0.88
CA ILE A 385 -6.37 6.03 1.07
C ILE A 385 -5.34 7.13 1.32
N PRO A 386 -4.42 7.01 2.30
CA PRO A 386 -3.30 7.93 2.44
C PRO A 386 -2.55 8.13 1.11
N SER A 387 -2.41 9.38 0.67
CA SER A 387 -1.84 9.72 -0.65
C SER A 387 -0.43 9.16 -0.84
N TRP A 388 0.40 9.22 0.21
CA TRP A 388 1.75 8.67 0.21
C TRP A 388 1.77 7.17 -0.11
N LEU A 389 0.78 6.41 0.36
CA LEU A 389 0.72 4.97 0.19
C LEU A 389 0.39 4.59 -1.26
N VAL A 390 -0.56 5.31 -1.86
CA VAL A 390 -0.87 5.19 -3.31
C VAL A 390 0.37 5.53 -4.12
N LYS A 391 1.00 6.68 -3.85
CA LYS A 391 2.20 7.13 -4.56
C LYS A 391 3.32 6.10 -4.46
N TYR A 392 3.53 5.53 -3.28
CA TYR A 392 4.59 4.55 -3.03
C TYR A 392 4.38 3.24 -3.79
N VAL A 393 3.17 2.67 -3.68
CA VAL A 393 2.85 1.41 -4.36
C VAL A 393 2.91 1.56 -5.87
N VAL A 394 2.37 2.66 -6.40
CA VAL A 394 2.42 2.98 -7.83
C VAL A 394 3.86 3.15 -8.31
N SER A 395 4.70 3.90 -7.59
CA SER A 395 6.03 4.23 -8.10
C SER A 395 7.04 3.10 -7.97
N GLU A 396 7.00 2.33 -6.88
CA GLU A 396 8.05 1.33 -6.60
C GLU A 396 7.66 -0.10 -6.93
N TYR A 397 6.37 -0.44 -6.90
CA TYR A 397 5.92 -1.84 -6.97
C TYR A 397 5.16 -2.18 -8.27
N LEU A 398 4.47 -1.22 -8.89
CA LEU A 398 3.61 -1.51 -10.03
C LEU A 398 4.26 -1.23 -11.40
N PRO A 399 4.29 -2.21 -12.32
CA PRO A 399 4.74 -2.00 -13.68
C PRO A 399 3.76 -1.10 -14.46
N ARG A 400 4.26 -0.47 -15.52
CA ARG A 400 3.52 0.55 -16.28
C ARG A 400 2.18 0.06 -16.83
N ASN A 401 2.14 -1.12 -17.43
CA ASN A 401 0.92 -1.70 -17.99
C ASN A 401 -0.19 -1.90 -16.94
N MET A 402 0.15 -2.25 -15.69
CA MET A 402 -0.85 -2.32 -14.62
C MET A 402 -1.35 -0.91 -14.24
N ARG A 403 -0.43 0.05 -14.14
CA ARG A 403 -0.77 1.46 -13.86
C ARG A 403 -1.70 2.06 -14.91
N ASP A 404 -1.47 1.72 -16.18
CA ASP A 404 -2.34 2.13 -17.28
C ASP A 404 -3.76 1.58 -17.10
N VAL A 405 -3.93 0.28 -16.78
CA VAL A 405 -5.25 -0.32 -16.51
C VAL A 405 -5.95 0.32 -15.31
N ILE A 406 -5.23 0.55 -14.21
CA ILE A 406 -5.81 1.19 -13.02
C ILE A 406 -6.31 2.60 -13.38
N GLY A 407 -5.49 3.37 -14.09
CA GLY A 407 -5.88 4.69 -14.57
C GLY A 407 -7.13 4.65 -15.42
N ASP A 408 -7.13 3.83 -16.47
CA ASP A 408 -8.26 3.74 -17.41
C ASP A 408 -9.55 3.28 -16.69
N PHE A 409 -9.43 2.37 -15.73
CA PHE A 409 -10.55 1.89 -14.92
C PHE A 409 -11.11 2.95 -13.97
N ASP A 410 -10.23 3.70 -13.28
CA ASP A 410 -10.64 4.78 -12.38
C ASP A 410 -11.42 5.87 -13.14
N GLU A 411 -11.03 6.16 -14.38
CA GLU A 411 -11.73 7.10 -15.26
C GLU A 411 -13.11 6.61 -15.68
N LEU A 412 -13.20 5.36 -16.14
CA LEU A 412 -14.48 4.76 -16.49
C LEU A 412 -15.46 4.81 -15.31
N CYS A 413 -14.97 4.51 -14.10
CA CYS A 413 -15.78 4.57 -12.88
C CYS A 413 -16.17 6.00 -12.47
N ALA A 414 -15.39 7.02 -12.87
CA ALA A 414 -15.74 8.41 -12.63
C ALA A 414 -16.83 8.88 -13.60
N GLU A 415 -16.73 8.53 -14.89
CA GLU A 415 -17.71 8.86 -15.92
C GLU A 415 -19.09 8.23 -15.64
N HIS A 416 -19.12 6.98 -15.16
CA HIS A 416 -20.36 6.31 -14.75
C HIS A 416 -21.11 7.07 -13.64
N LYS A 417 -20.38 7.74 -12.72
CA LYS A 417 -20.99 8.51 -11.63
C LYS A 417 -21.59 9.84 -12.09
N GLU A 418 -21.08 10.44 -13.17
CA GLU A 418 -21.57 11.71 -13.70
C GLU A 418 -22.80 11.54 -14.62
N GLY A 419 -23.04 10.33 -15.12
CA GLY A 419 -24.16 9.98 -15.99
C GLY A 419 -25.41 9.42 -15.29
N ALA A 420 -25.34 9.16 -13.98
CA ALA A 420 -26.42 8.62 -13.13
C ALA A 420 -26.97 9.69 -12.17
#